data_AF-A0AAV5BC90-F1
#
_entry.id   AF-A0AAV5BC90-F1
#
_cell.length_a   1.000
_cell.length_b   1.000
_cell.length_c   1.000
_cell.angle_alpha   90.00
_cell.angle_beta   90.00
_cell.angle_gamma   90.00
#
_symmetry.space_group_name_H-M   'P 1'
#
loop_
_entity.id
_entity.type
_entity.pdbx_description
1 polymer ?
#
loop_
_entity_poly.entity_id
_entity_poly.type
_entity_poly.pdbx_seq_one_letter_code
_entity_poly.pdbx_strand_id
1 'polypeptide(L)'
;MPNKACKFRLYPTVAQKILLAKTFGCVRLVYNHWLDRKISQYKEDQTALSYTSCAKELTVLKKTDQYDFLKEVDSISLQQSLRHLDQVFQNFFNQPKKDFHDSNPKETERTAIRPSASIRISSCPTAI
;
A
#
# COMPACT_ATOMS: atom_id res chain seq x y z
N MET A 1 -29.19 16.47 -16.27
CA MET A 1 -28.82 17.34 -15.12
C MET A 1 -27.31 17.55 -15.13
N PRO A 2 -26.80 18.78 -14.98
CA PRO A 2 -25.35 19.03 -14.93
C PRO A 2 -24.76 18.60 -13.58
N ASN A 3 -23.60 17.95 -13.61
CA ASN A 3 -22.85 17.60 -12.40
C ASN A 3 -22.25 18.86 -11.76
N LYS A 4 -22.57 19.12 -10.49
CA LYS A 4 -21.96 20.21 -9.70
C LYS A 4 -20.78 19.65 -8.90
N ALA A 5 -19.61 20.27 -9.02
CA ALA A 5 -18.45 19.95 -8.21
C ALA A 5 -18.18 21.10 -7.22
N CYS A 6 -17.99 20.76 -5.94
CA CYS A 6 -17.68 21.73 -4.89
C CYS A 6 -16.26 21.48 -4.36
N LYS A 7 -15.52 22.56 -4.07
CA LYS A 7 -14.18 22.52 -3.47
C LYS A 7 -14.28 22.90 -2.01
N PHE A 8 -13.82 22.02 -1.11
CA PHE A 8 -13.82 22.26 0.33
C PHE A 8 -12.40 22.15 0.89
N ARG A 9 -12.13 22.91 1.96
CA ARG A 9 -10.91 22.77 2.76
C ARG A 9 -11.27 22.20 4.12
N LEU A 10 -10.61 21.13 4.53
CA LEU A 10 -10.81 20.54 5.85
C LEU A 10 -9.95 21.27 6.88
N TYR A 11 -10.54 21.64 8.03
CA TYR A 11 -9.83 22.18 9.18
C TYR A 11 -10.02 21.24 10.39
N PRO A 12 -9.22 20.17 10.50
CA PRO A 12 -9.42 19.16 11.51
C PRO A 12 -9.08 19.66 12.93
N THR A 13 -9.83 19.19 13.92
CA THR A 13 -9.53 19.40 15.34
C THR A 13 -8.24 18.67 15.75
N VAL A 14 -7.69 18.98 16.92
CA VAL A 14 -6.48 18.32 17.43
C VAL A 14 -6.66 16.81 17.50
N ALA A 15 -7.80 16.33 18.03
CA ALA A 15 -8.11 14.90 18.10
C ALA A 15 -8.18 14.25 16.71
N GLN A 16 -8.78 14.94 15.72
CA GLN A 16 -8.84 14.44 14.35
C GLN A 16 -7.46 14.36 13.70
N LYS A 17 -6.58 15.34 13.94
CA LYS A 17 -5.19 15.31 13.44
C LYS A 17 -4.43 14.10 14.00
N ILE A 18 -4.58 13.82 15.29
CA ILE A 18 -3.95 12.66 15.94
C ILE A 18 -4.50 11.36 15.34
N LEU A 19 -5.82 11.24 15.19
CA LEU A 19 -6.43 10.06 14.58
C LEU A 19 -5.94 9.84 13.15
N LEU A 20 -5.88 10.88 12.32
CA LEU A 20 -5.35 10.80 10.96
C LEU A 20 -3.89 10.35 10.94
N ALA A 21 -3.05 10.90 11.81
CA ALA A 21 -1.64 10.50 11.92
C ALA A 21 -1.49 9.02 12.31
N LYS A 22 -2.27 8.56 13.30
CA LYS A 22 -2.34 7.14 13.69
C LYS A 22 -2.79 6.28 12.50
N THR A 23 -3.84 6.69 11.80
CA THR A 23 -4.37 5.97 10.63
C THR A 23 -3.31 5.79 9.56
N PHE A 24 -2.63 6.87 9.16
CA PHE A 24 -1.57 6.79 8.14
C PHE A 24 -0.38 5.94 8.59
N GLY A 25 0.00 6.04 9.87
CA GLY A 25 1.05 5.20 10.45
C GLY A 25 0.70 3.72 10.38
N CYS A 26 -0.50 3.36 10.85
CA CYS A 26 -0.99 1.98 10.86
C CYS A 26 -1.14 1.41 9.44
N VAL A 27 -1.70 2.18 8.50
CA VAL A 27 -1.85 1.79 7.10
C VAL A 27 -0.50 1.50 6.46
N ARG A 28 0.51 2.36 6.69
CA ARG A 28 1.87 2.19 6.16
C ARG A 28 2.56 0.97 6.76
N LEU A 29 2.42 0.76 8.07
CA LEU A 29 2.97 -0.41 8.76
C LEU A 29 2.39 -1.70 8.19
N VAL A 30 1.05 -1.79 8.08
CA VAL A 30 0.37 -2.96 7.52
C VAL A 30 0.80 -3.18 6.07
N TYR A 31 0.88 -2.12 5.25
CA TYR A 31 1.34 -2.29 3.87
C TYR A 31 2.75 -2.88 3.79
N ASN A 32 3.71 -2.32 4.53
CA ASN A 32 5.10 -2.77 4.50
C ASN A 32 5.27 -4.20 5.04
N HIS A 33 4.60 -4.52 6.15
CA HIS A 33 4.66 -5.86 6.75
C HIS A 33 4.23 -6.95 5.76
N TRP A 34 3.12 -6.76 5.04
CA TRP A 34 2.66 -7.75 4.06
C TRP A 34 3.41 -7.67 2.72
N LEU A 35 3.98 -6.52 2.37
CA LEU A 35 4.89 -6.41 1.23
C LEU A 35 6.11 -7.29 1.44
N ASP A 36 6.78 -7.17 2.59
CA ASP A 36 7.97 -7.96 2.93
C ASP A 36 7.65 -9.45 2.99
N ARG A 37 6.50 -9.82 3.58
CA ARG A 37 6.01 -11.20 3.60
C ARG A 37 5.79 -11.75 2.18
N LYS A 38 5.09 -11.00 1.31
CA LYS A 38 4.84 -11.43 -0.07
C LYS A 38 6.14 -11.58 -0.87
N ILE A 39 7.10 -10.67 -0.69
CA ILE A 39 8.41 -10.75 -1.34
C ILE A 39 9.18 -12.00 -0.86
N SER A 40 9.17 -12.27 0.45
CA SER A 40 9.87 -13.42 1.04
C SER A 40 9.28 -14.73 0.54
N GLN A 41 7.96 -14.87 0.58
CA GLN A 41 7.27 -16.06 0.07
C GLN A 41 7.47 -16.28 -1.43
N TYR A 42 7.47 -15.20 -2.22
CA TYR A 42 7.74 -15.33 -3.65
C TYR A 42 9.18 -15.80 -3.93
N LYS A 43 10.15 -15.42 -3.10
CA LYS A 43 11.53 -15.93 -3.22
C LYS A 43 11.64 -17.41 -2.90
N GLU A 44 10.88 -17.89 -1.92
CA GLU A 44 10.92 -19.27 -1.44
C GLU A 44 10.15 -20.21 -2.38
N ASP A 45 8.86 -19.92 -2.61
CA ASP A 45 7.93 -20.85 -3.25
C ASP A 45 7.52 -20.42 -4.66
N GLN A 46 7.94 -19.24 -5.14
CA GLN A 46 7.43 -18.60 -6.36
C GLN A 46 5.90 -18.41 -6.37
N THR A 47 5.28 -18.44 -5.19
CA THR A 47 3.83 -18.24 -5.04
C THR A 47 3.51 -16.84 -4.53
N ALA A 48 2.35 -16.32 -4.94
CA ALA A 48 1.83 -15.05 -4.47
C ALA A 48 0.69 -15.28 -3.46
N LEU A 49 0.78 -14.66 -2.28
CA LEU A 49 -0.34 -14.66 -1.33
C LEU A 49 -1.52 -13.88 -1.89
N SER A 50 -2.71 -14.45 -1.76
CA SER A 50 -3.96 -13.77 -2.05
C SER A 50 -4.34 -12.78 -0.95
N TYR A 51 -5.13 -11.78 -1.31
CA TYR A 51 -5.74 -10.85 -0.36
C TYR A 51 -6.49 -11.57 0.78
N THR A 52 -7.23 -12.63 0.48
CA THR A 52 -8.07 -13.33 1.48
C THR A 52 -7.24 -13.97 2.58
N SER A 53 -6.08 -14.54 2.24
CA SER A 53 -5.13 -15.07 3.24
C SER A 53 -4.55 -13.94 4.09
N CYS A 54 -4.08 -12.85 3.46
CA CYS A 54 -3.53 -11.70 4.18
C CYS A 54 -4.55 -11.06 5.13
N ALA A 55 -5.82 -10.96 4.72
CA ALA A 55 -6.90 -10.41 5.53
C ALA A 55 -7.21 -11.30 6.76
N LYS A 56 -7.18 -12.63 6.61
CA LYS A 56 -7.32 -13.56 7.73
C LYS A 56 -6.17 -13.40 8.72
N GLU A 57 -4.94 -13.37 8.23
CA GLU A 57 -3.76 -13.14 9.07
C GLU A 57 -3.84 -11.80 9.82
N LEU A 58 -4.30 -10.73 9.17
CA LEU A 58 -4.46 -9.43 9.82
C LEU A 58 -5.43 -9.49 11.01
N THR A 59 -6.52 -10.28 10.91
CA THR A 59 -7.46 -10.44 12.03
C THR A 59 -6.85 -11.16 13.22
N VAL A 60 -5.93 -12.10 12.98
CA VAL A 60 -5.16 -12.78 14.03
C VAL A 60 -4.10 -11.84 14.59
N LEU A 61 -3.36 -11.12 13.74
CA LEU A 61 -2.29 -10.22 14.14
C LEU A 61 -2.78 -9.15 15.12
N LYS A 62 -3.95 -8.55 14.83
CA LYS A 62 -4.59 -7.55 15.70
C LYS A 62 -4.92 -8.07 17.11
N LYS A 63 -4.97 -9.38 17.34
CA LYS A 63 -5.21 -9.95 18.68
C LYS A 63 -3.94 -10.09 19.52
N THR A 64 -2.77 -9.91 18.90
CA THR A 64 -1.48 -9.98 19.59
C THR A 64 -1.23 -8.67 20.32
N ASP A 65 -0.71 -8.72 21.55
CA ASP A 65 -0.48 -7.53 22.39
C ASP A 65 0.40 -6.49 21.70
N GLN A 66 1.39 -6.93 20.91
CA GLN A 66 2.27 -6.03 20.15
C GLN A 66 1.53 -5.18 19.12
N TYR A 67 0.41 -5.65 18.57
CA TYR A 67 -0.33 -5.00 17.49
C TYR A 67 -1.73 -4.53 17.90
N ASP A 68 -2.00 -4.45 19.20
CA ASP A 68 -3.31 -4.07 19.72
C ASP A 68 -3.71 -2.64 19.29
N PHE A 69 -2.72 -1.75 19.14
CA PHE A 69 -2.91 -0.38 18.66
C PHE A 69 -3.55 -0.28 17.25
N LEU A 70 -3.49 -1.35 16.43
CA LEU A 70 -4.17 -1.40 15.14
C LEU A 70 -5.71 -1.46 15.28
N LYS A 71 -6.24 -1.68 16.49
CA LYS A 71 -7.68 -1.59 16.77
C LYS A 71 -8.17 -0.17 16.97
N GLU A 72 -7.28 0.78 17.27
CA GLU A 72 -7.64 2.20 17.46
C GLU A 72 -8.05 2.90 16.16
N VAL A 73 -7.64 2.34 15.02
CA VAL A 73 -7.85 2.89 13.68
C VAL A 73 -8.97 2.13 12.96
N ASP A 74 -9.62 2.82 12.02
CA ASP A 74 -10.61 2.23 11.12
C ASP A 74 -10.07 0.98 10.40
N SER A 75 -10.83 -0.11 10.55
CA SER A 75 -10.54 -1.40 9.93
C SER A 75 -10.59 -1.38 8.40
N ILE A 76 -11.44 -0.53 7.82
CA ILE A 76 -11.59 -0.44 6.35
C ILE A 76 -10.29 0.07 5.75
N SER A 77 -9.70 1.11 6.33
CA SER A 77 -8.42 1.68 5.89
C SER A 77 -7.28 0.64 5.87
N LEU A 78 -7.21 -0.24 6.88
CA LEU A 78 -6.22 -1.33 6.92
C LEU A 78 -6.50 -2.40 5.86
N GLN A 79 -7.76 -2.77 5.64
CA GLN A 79 -8.10 -3.73 4.58
C GLN A 79 -7.86 -3.16 3.18
N GLN A 80 -8.09 -1.86 2.97
CA GLN A 80 -7.80 -1.22 1.68
C GLN A 80 -6.31 -1.23 1.35
N SER A 81 -5.42 -1.11 2.35
CA SER A 81 -3.97 -1.21 2.09
C SER A 81 -3.59 -2.59 1.56
N LEU A 82 -4.17 -3.66 2.09
CA LEU A 82 -3.99 -5.03 1.58
C LEU A 82 -4.58 -5.20 0.18
N ARG A 83 -5.74 -4.60 -0.12
CA ARG A 83 -6.33 -4.63 -1.48
C ARG A 83 -5.46 -3.90 -2.50
N HIS A 84 -4.93 -2.73 -2.14
CA HIS A 84 -3.99 -2.00 -2.99
C HIS A 84 -2.73 -2.83 -3.26
N LEU A 85 -2.18 -3.48 -2.23
CA LEU A 85 -1.03 -4.38 -2.39
C LEU A 85 -1.36 -5.52 -3.34
N ASP A 86 -2.52 -6.17 -3.18
CA ASP A 86 -2.94 -7.27 -4.05
C ASP A 86 -3.09 -6.81 -5.51
N GLN A 87 -3.75 -5.66 -5.74
CA GLN A 87 -3.89 -5.08 -7.06
C GLN A 87 -2.54 -4.74 -7.70
N VAL A 88 -1.57 -4.23 -6.93
CA VAL A 88 -0.21 -3.96 -7.44
C VAL A 88 0.46 -5.25 -7.91
N PHE A 89 0.37 -6.33 -7.13
CA PHE A 89 0.94 -7.62 -7.52
C PHE A 89 0.23 -8.22 -8.74
N GLN A 90 -1.11 -8.19 -8.77
CA GLN A 90 -1.89 -8.63 -9.93
C GLN A 90 -1.49 -7.85 -11.18
N ASN A 91 -1.39 -6.52 -11.08
CA ASN A 91 -0.96 -5.68 -12.19
C ASN A 91 0.48 -5.99 -12.61
N PHE A 92 1.38 -6.27 -11.67
CA PHE A 92 2.76 -6.60 -11.97
C PHE A 92 2.89 -7.90 -12.78
N PHE A 93 2.12 -8.94 -12.44
CA PHE A 93 2.16 -10.22 -13.15
C PHE A 93 1.30 -10.26 -14.42
N ASN A 94 0.18 -9.54 -14.44
CA ASN A 94 -0.77 -9.56 -15.56
C ASN A 94 -0.44 -8.52 -16.64
N GLN A 95 0.50 -7.60 -16.41
CA GLN A 95 0.90 -6.64 -17.45
C GLN A 95 1.66 -7.36 -18.57
N PRO A 96 1.12 -7.42 -19.81
CA PRO A 96 1.93 -7.78 -20.95
C PRO A 96 3.06 -6.75 -21.06
N LYS A 97 4.27 -7.17 -21.45
CA LYS A 97 5.37 -6.25 -21.77
C LYS A 97 4.81 -5.22 -22.76
N LYS A 98 4.55 -3.99 -22.30
CA LYS A 98 4.28 -2.90 -23.23
C LYS A 98 5.57 -2.71 -23.99
N ASP A 99 5.57 -3.08 -25.26
CA ASP A 99 6.52 -2.53 -26.21
C ASP A 99 6.43 -1.02 -26.05
N PHE A 100 7.52 -0.43 -25.56
CA PHE A 100 7.65 1.00 -25.39
C PHE A 100 7.68 1.58 -26.80
N HIS A 101 6.51 1.82 -27.40
CA HIS A 101 6.44 2.73 -28.52
C HIS A 101 6.69 4.12 -27.93
N ASP A 102 7.90 4.62 -28.18
CA ASP A 102 8.36 5.98 -27.89
C ASP A 102 7.40 7.00 -28.50
N SER A 103 6.28 7.22 -27.83
CA SER A 103 5.34 8.28 -28.13
C SER A 103 5.69 9.40 -27.16
N ASN A 104 6.41 10.37 -27.73
CA ASN A 104 6.94 11.56 -27.08
C ASN A 104 5.99 12.09 -25.99
N PRO A 105 6.38 12.06 -24.69
CA PRO A 105 5.48 12.44 -23.62
C PRO A 105 5.27 13.95 -23.65
N LYS A 106 4.03 14.37 -23.91
CA LYS A 106 3.62 15.77 -23.70
C LYS A 106 3.81 16.09 -22.21
N GLU A 107 4.77 16.97 -21.90
CA GLU A 107 5.03 17.46 -20.55
C GLU A 107 3.72 17.97 -19.93
N THR A 108 3.24 17.26 -18.92
CA THR A 108 2.26 17.77 -17.97
C THR A 108 2.96 17.77 -16.62
N GLU A 109 3.38 18.96 -16.17
CA GLU A 109 4.01 19.17 -14.88
C GLU A 109 3.09 18.66 -13.76
N ARG A 110 3.41 17.49 -13.22
CA ARG A 110 2.99 17.05 -11.90
C ARG A 110 4.22 16.52 -11.21
N THR A 111 4.71 17.25 -10.21
CA THR A 111 5.79 16.85 -9.32
C THR A 111 5.45 15.52 -8.65
N ALA A 112 5.89 14.43 -9.28
CA ALA A 112 5.92 13.11 -8.71
C ALA A 112 7.40 12.72 -8.63
N ILE A 113 7.92 12.58 -7.42
CA ILE A 113 9.20 11.92 -7.16
C ILE A 113 9.01 10.47 -7.62
N ARG A 114 9.45 10.16 -8.83
CA ARG A 114 9.47 8.80 -9.37
C ARG A 114 10.67 8.08 -8.75
N PRO A 115 10.52 6.98 -8.00
CA PRO A 115 11.66 6.12 -7.74
C PRO A 115 12.09 5.49 -9.07
N SER A 116 13.38 5.62 -9.38
CA SER A 116 14.00 5.11 -10.61
C SER A 116 13.75 3.61 -10.77
N ALA A 117 13.35 3.22 -11.98
CA ALA A 117 13.14 1.85 -12.39
C ALA A 117 14.48 1.11 -12.50
N SER A 118 15.03 0.69 -11.37
CA SER A 118 16.13 -0.28 -11.25
C SER A 118 16.31 -0.69 -9.78
N ILE A 119 15.28 -1.26 -9.16
CA ILE A 119 15.48 -2.02 -7.92
C ILE A 119 15.65 -3.48 -8.34
N ARG A 120 16.89 -3.84 -8.69
CA ARG A 120 17.31 -5.23 -8.54
C ARG A 120 17.24 -5.51 -7.04
N ILE A 121 16.48 -6.53 -6.65
CA ILE A 121 16.47 -7.01 -5.25
C ILE A 121 17.79 -7.75 -5.00
N SER A 122 18.91 -7.02 -5.01
CA SER A 122 20.14 -7.47 -4.38
C SER A 122 20.07 -7.03 -2.93
N SER A 123 19.89 -8.03 -2.05
CA SER A 123 20.15 -8.05 -0.61
C SER A 123 20.59 -6.72 0.01
N CYS A 124 19.71 -6.09 0.78
CA CYS A 124 20.14 -5.16 1.83
C CYS A 124 19.62 -5.66 3.18
N PRO A 125 20.45 -5.64 4.23
CA PRO A 125 20.17 -6.32 5.49
C PRO A 125 19.20 -5.50 6.33
N THR A 126 18.26 -6.19 6.97
CA THR A 126 17.37 -5.65 7.99
C THR A 126 18.19 -5.04 9.13
N ALA A 127 18.11 -3.72 9.30
CA ALA A 127 18.61 -3.03 10.48
C ALA A 127 17.43 -2.75 11.42
N ILE A 128 17.70 -3.08 12.70
CA ILE A 128 16.86 -3.04 13.90
C ILE A 128 16.20 -1.68 14.13
#